data_AF-A0A1M5EK42-F1
#
_entry.id   AF-A0A1M5EK42-F1
#
_cell.length_a   1.000
_cell.length_b   1.000
_cell.length_c   1.000
_cell.angle_alpha   90.00
_cell.angle_beta   90.00
_cell.angle_gamma   90.00
#
_symmetry.space_group_name_H-M   'P 1'
#
loop_
_entity.id
_entity.type
_entity.pdbx_description
1 polymer ?
#
loop_
_entity_poly.entity_id
_entity_poly.type
_entity_poly.pdbx_seq_one_letter_code
_entity_poly.pdbx_strand_id
1 'polypeptide(L)' 'MSKLKQIGKKYFTTVFLLLLIINIINYSGFEIFTSIRMNDFFSGFFGGFFMAQAFIGIAYYNKLKK' A
#
# COMPACT_ATOMS: atom_id res chain seq x y z
N MET A 1 13.52 19.18 -8.27
CA MET A 1 12.16 18.74 -7.88
C MET A 1 11.61 19.77 -6.88
N SER A 2 10.38 20.26 -7.04
CA SER A 2 9.79 21.26 -6.11
C SER A 2 9.78 20.73 -4.66
N LYS A 3 10.03 21.59 -3.66
CA LYS A 3 9.98 21.23 -2.21
C LYS A 3 8.63 20.60 -1.83
N LEU A 4 7.53 21.09 -2.40
CA LEU A 4 6.18 20.51 -2.26
C LEU A 4 6.10 19.07 -2.76
N LYS A 5 6.74 18.78 -3.91
CA LYS A 5 6.77 17.43 -4.49
C LYS A 5 7.60 16.46 -3.65
N GLN A 6 8.65 16.95 -3.00
CA GLN A 6 9.49 16.17 -2.09
C GLN A 6 8.76 15.84 -0.79
N ILE A 7 8.06 16.82 -0.20
CA ILE A 7 7.24 16.66 1.00
C ILE A 7 6.08 15.70 0.72
N GLY A 8 5.35 15.90 -0.38
CA GLY A 8 4.25 15.02 -0.79
C GLY A 8 4.71 13.58 -0.99
N LYS A 9 5.87 13.36 -1.62
CA LYS A 9 6.45 12.02 -1.78
C LYS A 9 6.76 11.37 -0.42
N LYS A 10 7.35 12.12 0.52
CA LYS A 10 7.68 11.59 1.85
C LYS A 10 6.43 11.12 2.60
N TYR A 11 5.40 11.97 2.69
CA TYR A 11 4.15 11.62 3.36
C TYR A 11 3.42 10.47 2.66
N PHE A 12 3.40 10.47 1.32
CA PHE A 12 2.84 9.36 0.56
C PHE A 12 3.52 8.04 0.90
N THR A 13 4.86 8.01 0.91
CA THR A 13 5.61 6.80 1.28
C THR A 13 5.30 6.36 2.71
N THR A 14 5.23 7.28 3.66
CA THR A 14 4.89 6.95 5.06
C THR A 14 3.49 6.36 5.19
N VAL A 15 2.49 6.99 4.58
CA VAL A 15 1.10 6.50 4.60
C VAL A 15 0.99 5.15 3.90
N PHE A 16 1.65 4.99 2.75
CA PHE A 16 1.70 3.73 2.03
C PHE A 16 2.29 2.60 2.88
N LEU A 17 3.40 2.86 3.57
CA LEU A 17 4.05 1.87 4.43
C LEU A 17 3.14 1.47 5.60
N LEU A 18 2.47 2.44 6.23
CA LEU A 18 1.51 2.16 7.32
C LEU A 18 0.35 1.30 6.84
N LEU A 19 -0.24 1.62 5.68
CA LEU A 19 -1.32 0.83 5.09
C LEU A 19 -0.85 -0.58 4.73
N LEU A 20 0.40 -0.74 4.30
CA LEU A 20 0.96 -2.05 3.95
C LEU A 20 1.11 -2.92 5.21
N ILE A 21 1.60 -2.34 6.31
CA ILE A 21 1.70 -3.05 7.60
C ILE A 21 0.31 -3.50 8.07
N ILE A 22 -0.69 -2.61 8.01
CA ILE A 22 -2.07 -2.94 8.37
C ILE A 22 -2.60 -4.09 7.50
N ASN A 23 -2.32 -4.06 6.19
CA ASN A 23 -2.73 -5.12 5.29
C ASN A 23 -2.07 -6.47 5.63
N ILE A 24 -0.76 -6.46 5.91
CA ILE A 24 -0.04 -7.66 6.36
C ILE A 24 -0.67 -8.20 7.64
N ILE A 25 -0.98 -7.35 8.61
CA ILE A 25 -1.64 -7.74 9.86
C ILE A 25 -3.01 -8.40 9.59
N ASN A 26 -3.81 -7.80 8.71
CA ASN A 26 -5.14 -8.31 8.35
C ASN A 26 -5.10 -9.69 7.70
N TYR A 27 -4.13 -9.94 6.84
CA TYR A 27 -3.95 -11.24 6.18
C TYR A 27 -3.03 -12.19 6.93
N SER A 28 -2.43 -11.74 8.04
CA SER A 28 -1.58 -12.59 8.84
C SER A 28 -2.43 -13.63 9.58
N GLY A 29 -1.99 -14.87 9.62
CA GLY A 29 -2.64 -15.94 10.39
C GLY A 29 -2.42 -15.84 11.90
N PHE A 30 -1.70 -14.82 12.39
CA PHE A 30 -1.31 -14.72 13.79
C PHE A 30 -2.49 -14.31 14.68
N GLU A 31 -2.81 -15.15 15.65
CA GLU A 31 -3.91 -14.92 16.59
C GLU A 31 -3.71 -13.68 17.48
N ILE A 32 -2.46 -13.26 17.72
CA ILE A 32 -2.14 -12.04 18.49
C ILE A 32 -2.71 -10.76 17.88
N PHE A 33 -3.03 -10.77 16.58
CA PHE A 33 -3.55 -9.61 15.88
C PHE A 33 -5.06 -9.64 15.68
N THR A 34 -5.76 -10.68 16.13
CA THR A 34 -7.20 -10.89 15.85
C THR A 34 -8.05 -9.70 16.33
N SER A 35 -7.67 -9.04 17.42
CA SER A 35 -8.36 -7.85 17.97
C SER A 35 -8.19 -6.58 17.14
N ILE A 36 -7.16 -6.50 16.30
CA ILE A 36 -6.84 -5.33 15.46
C ILE A 36 -7.05 -5.58 13.97
N ARG A 37 -7.49 -6.80 13.59
CA ARG A 37 -7.83 -7.10 12.19
C ARG A 37 -9.04 -6.28 11.77
N MET A 38 -8.94 -5.68 10.60
CA MET A 38 -10.05 -5.03 9.93
C MET A 38 -11.00 -6.09 9.38
N ASN A 39 -12.25 -5.69 9.14
CA ASN A 39 -13.21 -6.56 8.46
C ASN A 39 -12.73 -6.95 7.05
N ASP A 40 -13.38 -7.96 6.48
CA ASP A 40 -13.01 -8.49 5.17
C ASP A 40 -13.12 -7.45 4.04
N PHE A 41 -14.09 -6.53 4.15
CA PHE A 41 -14.29 -5.47 3.17
C PHE A 41 -13.09 -4.53 3.10
N PHE A 42 -12.65 -3.96 4.22
CA PHE A 42 -11.52 -3.03 4.24
C PHE A 42 -10.20 -3.72 3.92
N SER A 43 -10.03 -4.96 4.39
CA SER A 43 -8.86 -5.78 4.08
C SER A 43 -8.75 -6.02 2.57
N GLY A 44 -9.85 -6.41 1.93
CA GLY A 44 -9.95 -6.58 0.48
C GLY A 44 -9.73 -5.29 -0.30
N PHE A 45 -10.30 -4.17 0.16
CA PHE A 45 -10.10 -2.85 -0.45
C PHE A 45 -8.61 -2.47 -0.50
N PHE A 46 -7.89 -2.58 0.63
CA PHE A 46 -6.47 -2.26 0.67
C PHE A 46 -5.64 -3.24 -0.18
N GLY A 47 -5.99 -4.54 -0.18
CA GLY A 47 -5.34 -5.53 -1.04
C GLY A 47 -5.47 -5.17 -2.53
N GLY A 48 -6.68 -4.80 -2.96
CA GLY A 48 -6.95 -4.34 -4.32
C GLY A 48 -6.21 -3.04 -4.66
N PHE A 49 -6.15 -2.10 -3.73
CA PHE A 49 -5.39 -0.85 -3.89
C PHE A 49 -3.90 -1.10 -4.09
N PHE A 50 -3.29 -2.01 -3.32
CA PHE A 50 -1.89 -2.40 -3.49
C PHE A 50 -1.63 -3.11 -4.83
N MET A 51 -2.52 -4.02 -5.25
CA MET A 51 -2.43 -4.64 -6.58
C MET A 51 -2.51 -3.60 -7.70
N ALA A 52 -3.46 -2.67 -7.64
CA ALA A 52 -3.60 -1.62 -8.65
C ALA A 52 -2.33 -0.76 -8.76
N GLN A 53 -1.71 -0.40 -7.63
CA GLN A 53 -0.44 0.32 -7.63
C GLN A 53 0.71 -0.51 -8.22
N ALA A 54 0.76 -1.81 -7.93
CA ALA A 54 1.78 -2.69 -8.51
C ALA A 54 1.65 -2.75 -10.04
N PHE A 55 0.42 -2.88 -10.57
CA PHE A 55 0.18 -2.87 -12.02
C PHE A 55 0.54 -1.54 -12.67
N ILE A 56 0.17 -0.42 -12.04
CA ILE A 56 0.57 0.92 -12.52
C ILE A 56 2.10 1.05 -12.54
N GLY A 57 2.77 0.57 -11.49
CA GLY A 57 4.23 0.57 -11.38
C GLY A 57 4.90 -0.25 -12.50
N ILE A 58 4.40 -1.46 -12.76
CA ILE A 58 4.88 -2.32 -13.84
C ILE A 58 4.66 -1.66 -15.21
N ALA A 59 3.46 -1.12 -15.46
CA ALA A 59 3.14 -0.45 -16.71
C ALA A 59 4.05 0.78 -16.96
N TYR A 60 4.28 1.58 -15.92
CA TYR A 60 5.17 2.75 -15.99
C TYR A 60 6.64 2.35 -16.19
N TYR A 61 7.11 1.32 -15.48
CA TYR A 61 8.46 0.78 -15.64
C TYR A 61 8.70 0.26 -17.06
N ASN A 62 7.77 -0.52 -17.60
CA ASN A 62 7.85 -1.04 -18.97
C ASN A 62 7.84 0.10 -20.01
N LYS A 63 7.10 1.19 -19.75
CA LYS A 63 7.10 2.39 -20.61
C LYS A 63 8.43 3.15 -20.58
N LEU A 64 9.15 3.16 -19.46
CA LEU A 64 10.47 3.80 -19.35
C LEU A 64 11.60 2.97 -19.98
N LYS A 65 11.39 1.67 -20.15
CA LYS A 65 12.38 0.73 -20.70
C LYS A 65 12.31 0.60 -22.24
N LYS A 66 11.19 1.01 -22.84
CA LYS A 66 11.02 1.20 -24.28
C LYS A 66 11.47 2.61 -24.68
#